data_AF-A0A7Z0Q6C6-F1
#
_entry.id   AF-A0A7Z0Q6C6-F1
#
_cell.length_a   1.000
_cell.length_b   1.000
_cell.length_c   1.000
_cell.angle_alpha   90.00
_cell.angle_beta   90.00
_cell.angle_gamma   90.00
#
_symmetry.space_group_name_H-M   'P 1'
#
loop_
_entity.id
_entity.type
_entity.pdbx_description
1 polymer ?
#
loop_
_entity_poly.entity_id
_entity_poly.type
_entity_poly.pdbx_seq_one_letter_code
_entity_poly.pdbx_strand_id
1 'polypeptide(L)'
;MLDDPRHWPEGAGLYCTMNTGDIAENTPRFQFQPLTDDHDEIKALATNIMGFRFELLLEAPELSKHPSLIGARYRPSRILISYPTSTNWVTLSWEDDKKHEEMTVQWLQRR
;
A
#
# COMPACT_ATOMS: atom_id res chain seq x y z
N MET A 1 16.95 6.57 7.96
CA MET A 1 16.78 5.46 6.99
C MET A 1 15.49 5.64 6.20
N LEU A 2 14.35 5.92 6.84
CA LEU A 2 13.11 6.34 6.15
C LEU A 2 13.20 7.73 5.49
N ASP A 3 14.17 8.55 5.91
CA ASP A 3 14.30 9.97 5.55
C ASP A 3 14.94 10.21 4.18
N ASP A 4 15.58 9.19 3.59
CA ASP A 4 16.15 9.26 2.23
C ASP A 4 15.83 7.97 1.44
N PRO A 5 14.77 7.98 0.61
CA PRO A 5 14.34 6.82 -0.16
C PRO A 5 15.37 6.35 -1.20
N ARG A 6 16.39 7.15 -1.52
CA ARG A 6 17.46 6.77 -2.46
C ARG A 6 18.43 5.75 -1.87
N HIS A 7 18.45 5.61 -0.56
CA HIS A 7 19.30 4.66 0.17
C HIS A 7 18.55 3.40 0.60
N TRP A 8 17.27 3.26 0.21
CA TRP A 8 16.50 2.09 0.57
C TRP A 8 17.03 0.86 -0.17
N PRO A 9 17.09 -0.31 0.50
CA PRO A 9 17.37 -1.57 -0.18
C PRO A 9 16.43 -1.76 -1.37
N GLU A 10 16.91 -2.43 -2.42
CA GLU A 10 16.05 -2.78 -3.53
C GLU A 10 14.84 -3.60 -3.04
N GLY A 11 13.63 -3.23 -3.46
CA GLY A 11 12.39 -3.85 -2.98
C GLY A 11 11.86 -3.31 -1.64
N ALA A 12 12.61 -2.48 -0.90
CA ALA A 12 12.07 -1.81 0.26
C ALA A 12 11.11 -0.68 -0.17
N GLY A 13 9.99 -0.55 0.55
CA GLY A 13 9.06 0.55 0.41
C GLY A 13 7.61 0.17 0.57
N LEU A 14 6.73 1.01 0.04
CA LEU A 14 5.29 0.87 0.25
C LEU A 14 4.68 -0.07 -0.78
N TYR A 15 3.94 -1.05 -0.30
CA TYR A 15 3.15 -1.97 -1.09
C TYR A 15 1.68 -1.74 -0.77
N CYS A 16 0.87 -1.49 -1.80
CA CYS A 16 -0.58 -1.56 -1.66
C CYS A 16 -0.99 -3.03 -1.76
N THR A 17 -1.55 -3.58 -0.68
CA THR A 17 -1.94 -5.01 -0.61
C THR A 17 -3.32 -5.28 -1.21
N MET A 18 -3.95 -4.24 -1.75
CA MET A 18 -5.14 -4.36 -2.57
C MET A 18 -4.76 -4.61 -4.02
N ASN A 19 -5.65 -5.27 -4.76
CA ASN A 19 -5.52 -5.50 -6.19
C ASN A 19 -6.44 -4.55 -6.98
N THR A 20 -6.08 -4.33 -8.24
CA THR A 20 -6.96 -3.61 -9.16
C THR A 20 -8.28 -4.36 -9.31
N GLY A 21 -9.40 -3.65 -9.13
CA GLY A 21 -10.75 -4.22 -9.20
C GLY A 21 -11.28 -4.75 -7.87
N ASP A 22 -10.47 -4.75 -6.80
CA ASP A 22 -10.96 -5.09 -5.47
C ASP A 22 -12.12 -4.19 -5.05
N ILE A 23 -13.11 -4.80 -4.38
CA ILE A 23 -14.20 -4.10 -3.71
C ILE A 23 -13.74 -3.73 -2.31
N ALA A 24 -13.80 -2.45 -1.97
CA ALA A 24 -13.45 -1.96 -0.64
C ALA A 24 -14.52 -1.03 -0.07
N GLU A 25 -14.52 -0.91 1.25
CA GLU A 25 -15.44 -0.07 2.00
C GLU A 25 -14.70 1.15 2.55
N ASN A 26 -15.29 2.35 2.44
CA ASN A 26 -14.76 3.53 3.08
C ASN A 26 -14.97 3.40 4.59
N THR A 27 -13.93 3.01 5.31
CA THR A 27 -13.99 2.99 6.78
C THR A 27 -13.21 4.18 7.30
N PRO A 28 -13.79 5.14 8.03
CA PRO A 28 -13.10 6.35 8.51
C PRO A 28 -12.17 6.03 9.68
N ARG A 29 -11.26 5.08 9.45
CA ARG A 29 -10.27 4.60 10.40
C ARG A 29 -8.89 4.87 9.84
N PHE A 30 -8.00 5.21 10.74
CA PHE A 30 -6.57 5.17 10.55
C PHE A 30 -6.02 4.10 11.48
N GLN A 31 -5.37 3.08 10.93
CA GLN A 31 -4.75 2.01 11.72
C GLN A 31 -3.27 1.94 11.39
N PHE A 32 -2.47 1.70 12.41
CA PHE A 32 -1.04 1.63 12.33
C PHE A 32 -0.58 0.42 13.14
N GLN A 33 0.13 -0.50 12.51
CA GLN A 33 0.55 -1.75 13.14
C GLN A 33 1.99 -2.10 12.72
N PRO A 34 2.96 -2.04 13.64
CA PRO A 34 4.28 -2.60 13.40
C PRO A 34 4.17 -4.10 13.12
N LEU A 35 4.93 -4.57 12.14
CA LEU A 35 5.09 -5.98 11.84
C LEU A 35 6.50 -6.38 12.26
N THR A 36 6.59 -7.37 13.13
CA THR A 36 7.85 -7.88 13.70
C THR A 36 8.19 -9.26 13.14
N ASP A 37 9.47 -9.61 13.22
CA ASP A 37 9.91 -10.99 13.01
C ASP A 37 9.84 -11.84 14.30
N ASP A 38 10.38 -13.06 14.25
CA ASP A 38 10.41 -14.00 15.38
C ASP A 38 11.31 -13.52 16.55
N HIS A 39 12.09 -12.46 16.36
CA HIS A 39 12.96 -11.84 17.37
C HIS A 39 12.39 -10.50 17.89
N ASP A 40 11.11 -10.21 17.61
CA ASP A 40 10.45 -8.94 17.94
C ASP A 40 11.07 -7.70 17.27
N GLU A 41 11.91 -7.88 16.23
CA GLU A 41 12.45 -6.75 15.48
C GLU A 41 11.43 -6.24 14.47
N ILE A 42 11.22 -4.92 14.42
CA ILE A 42 10.32 -4.30 13.44
C ILE A 42 10.93 -4.43 12.03
N LYS A 43 10.24 -5.14 11.14
CA LYS A 43 10.65 -5.31 9.73
C LYS A 43 9.77 -4.53 8.76
N ALA A 44 8.52 -4.28 9.14
CA ALA A 44 7.58 -3.57 8.31
C ALA A 44 6.54 -2.84 9.15
N LEU A 45 5.71 -2.07 8.46
CA LEU A 45 4.61 -1.33 9.04
C LEU A 45 3.37 -1.52 8.17
N ALA A 46 2.32 -2.11 8.74
CA ALA A 46 1.00 -2.12 8.14
C ALA A 46 0.25 -0.83 8.48
N THR A 47 -0.36 -0.22 7.47
CA THR A 47 -1.23 0.95 7.62
C THR A 47 -2.55 0.74 6.89
N ASN A 48 -3.64 1.14 7.54
CA ASN A 48 -4.95 1.23 6.93
C ASN A 48 -5.42 2.69 6.97
N ILE A 49 -5.71 3.26 5.81
CA ILE A 49 -6.20 4.62 5.68
C ILE A 49 -7.48 4.58 4.87
N MET A 50 -8.61 4.89 5.49
CA MET A 50 -9.90 4.96 4.80
C MET A 50 -10.33 3.64 4.11
N GLY A 51 -9.79 2.49 4.50
CA GLY A 51 -10.00 1.21 3.83
C GLY A 51 -8.88 0.79 2.87
N PHE A 52 -7.97 1.69 2.52
CA PHE A 52 -6.75 1.35 1.77
C PHE A 52 -5.75 0.64 2.66
N ARG A 53 -5.24 -0.50 2.22
CA ARG A 53 -4.29 -1.32 2.98
C ARG A 53 -2.91 -1.23 2.35
N PHE A 54 -1.93 -0.84 3.14
CA PHE A 54 -0.54 -0.80 2.73
C PHE A 54 0.38 -1.48 3.74
N GLU A 55 1.50 -1.98 3.25
CA GLU A 55 2.63 -2.42 4.04
C GLU A 55 3.87 -1.65 3.59
N LEU A 56 4.50 -0.93 4.51
CA LEU A 56 5.79 -0.28 4.31
C LEU A 56 6.88 -1.24 4.81
N LEU A 57 7.62 -1.85 3.90
CA LEU A 57 8.73 -2.73 4.23
C LEU A 57 10.04 -1.96 4.27
N LEU A 58 10.86 -2.28 5.27
CA LEU A 58 12.20 -1.71 5.44
C LEU A 58 13.25 -2.44 4.57
N GLU A 59 12.90 -3.62 4.06
CA GLU A 59 13.75 -4.50 3.24
C GLU A 59 12.91 -5.16 2.13
N ALA A 60 13.58 -5.83 1.17
CA ALA A 60 12.88 -6.59 0.14
C ALA A 60 11.99 -7.69 0.76
N PRO A 61 10.72 -7.81 0.37
CA PRO A 61 9.88 -8.87 0.89
C PRO A 61 10.32 -10.25 0.38
N GLU A 62 10.56 -11.19 1.29
CA GLU A 62 10.45 -12.61 0.98
C GLU A 62 8.96 -12.99 0.94
N LEU A 63 8.41 -13.19 -0.27
CA LEU A 63 6.97 -13.46 -0.46
C LEU A 63 6.46 -14.68 0.34
N SER A 64 7.32 -15.66 0.63
CA SER A 64 6.99 -16.81 1.48
C SER A 64 6.69 -16.42 2.93
N LYS A 65 7.30 -15.33 3.42
CA LYS A 65 7.08 -14.77 4.77
C LYS A 65 6.01 -13.69 4.79
N HIS A 66 5.68 -13.13 3.63
CA HIS A 66 4.69 -12.07 3.45
C HIS A 66 3.58 -12.47 2.46
N PRO A 67 2.73 -13.45 2.81
CA PRO A 67 1.65 -13.88 1.91
C PRO A 67 0.64 -12.78 1.60
N SER A 68 0.52 -11.76 2.46
CA SER A 68 -0.29 -10.56 2.21
C SER A 68 0.20 -9.71 1.03
N LEU A 69 1.44 -9.91 0.58
CA LEU A 69 2.03 -9.19 -0.54
C LEU A 69 1.83 -9.88 -1.89
N ILE A 70 1.19 -11.05 -1.93
CA ILE A 70 0.90 -11.76 -3.19
C ILE A 70 -0.03 -10.89 -4.04
N GLY A 71 0.46 -10.42 -5.18
CA GLY A 71 -0.27 -9.51 -6.09
C GLY A 71 -0.23 -8.04 -5.68
N ALA A 72 0.38 -7.71 -4.54
CA ALA A 72 0.47 -6.35 -4.06
C ALA A 72 1.20 -5.45 -5.06
N ARG A 73 0.73 -4.21 -5.18
CA ARG A 73 1.34 -3.22 -6.07
C ARG A 73 2.40 -2.43 -5.31
N TYR A 74 3.63 -2.54 -5.79
CA TYR A 74 4.75 -1.75 -5.30
C TYR A 74 4.62 -0.29 -5.74
N ARG A 75 4.64 0.64 -4.79
CA ARG A 75 4.66 2.10 -4.98
C ARG A 75 3.68 2.62 -6.05
N PRO A 76 2.36 2.44 -5.91
CA PRO A 76 1.42 2.99 -6.90
C PRO A 76 1.54 4.53 -6.98
N SER A 77 1.47 5.11 -8.18
CA SER A 77 1.46 6.58 -8.35
C SER A 77 0.12 7.20 -8.01
N ARG A 78 -0.95 6.44 -8.21
CA ARG A 78 -2.33 6.91 -8.06
C ARG A 78 -3.24 5.75 -7.73
N ILE A 79 -4.25 6.04 -6.92
CA ILE A 79 -5.37 5.15 -6.66
C ILE A 79 -6.63 5.83 -7.21
N LEU A 80 -7.21 5.25 -8.25
CA LEU A 80 -8.50 5.64 -8.82
C LEU A 80 -9.61 4.94 -8.07
N ILE A 81 -10.57 5.71 -7.56
CA ILE A 81 -11.67 5.24 -6.71
C ILE A 81 -12.96 5.38 -7.51
N SER A 82 -13.49 4.26 -7.97
CA SER A 82 -14.72 4.22 -8.75
C SER A 82 -15.94 4.05 -7.86
N TYR A 83 -16.88 4.99 -7.97
CA TYR A 83 -18.25 4.91 -7.46
C TYR A 83 -19.23 4.72 -8.63
N PRO A 84 -20.48 4.32 -8.39
CA PRO A 84 -21.49 4.17 -9.46
C PRO A 84 -21.70 5.43 -10.32
N THR A 85 -21.51 6.63 -9.75
CA THR A 85 -21.81 7.91 -10.43
C THR A 85 -20.61 8.85 -10.55
N SER A 86 -19.45 8.51 -9.99
CA SER A 86 -18.28 9.40 -9.99
C SER A 86 -16.98 8.62 -9.84
N THR A 87 -15.88 9.25 -10.22
CA THR A 87 -14.53 8.73 -9.99
C THR A 87 -13.74 9.78 -9.24
N ASN A 88 -13.22 9.41 -8.07
CA ASN A 88 -12.28 10.22 -7.29
C ASN A 88 -10.89 9.60 -7.40
N TRP A 89 -9.85 10.33 -7.02
CA TRP A 89 -8.50 9.77 -7.00
C TRP A 89 -7.66 10.33 -5.86
N VAL A 90 -6.73 9.50 -5.40
CA VAL A 90 -5.65 9.88 -4.49
C VAL A 90 -4.34 9.70 -5.24
N THR A 91 -3.50 10.73 -5.28
CA THR A 91 -2.16 10.66 -5.90
C THR A 91 -1.11 10.49 -4.82
N LEU A 92 -0.17 9.58 -5.06
CA LEU A 92 0.97 9.26 -4.21
C LEU A 92 2.22 9.68 -4.97
N SER A 93 2.91 10.71 -4.48
CA SER A 93 4.15 11.19 -5.08
C SER A 93 5.33 10.43 -4.49
N TRP A 94 6.16 9.89 -5.37
CA TRP A 94 7.42 9.23 -5.03
C TRP A 94 8.58 10.09 -5.50
N GLU A 95 9.55 10.31 -4.63
CA GLU A 95 10.79 11.02 -4.96
C GLU A 95 11.91 10.01 -5.25
N ASP A 96 11.80 9.29 -6.37
CA ASP A 96 12.77 8.25 -6.76
C ASP A 96 13.10 8.22 -8.25
N ASP A 97 12.74 9.28 -8.99
CA ASP A 97 12.92 9.44 -10.44
C ASP A 97 12.30 8.33 -11.32
N LYS A 98 11.44 7.49 -10.74
CA LYS A 98 10.78 6.38 -11.45
C LYS A 98 9.34 6.74 -11.82
N LYS A 99 8.89 6.19 -12.95
CA LYS A 99 7.48 6.21 -13.34
C LYS A 99 6.77 5.07 -12.61
N HIS A 100 5.74 5.41 -11.85
CA HIS A 100 4.94 4.45 -11.08
C HIS A 100 3.56 4.23 -11.71
N GLU A 101 3.05 3.01 -11.65
CA GLU A 101 1.76 2.65 -12.24
C GLU A 101 0.58 3.09 -11.38
N GLU A 102 -0.53 3.44 -12.02
CA GLU A 102 -1.79 3.74 -11.36
C GLU A 102 -2.52 2.44 -11.01
N MET A 103 -3.29 2.42 -9.91
CA MET A 103 -4.17 1.34 -9.49
C MET A 103 -5.62 1.81 -9.51
N THR A 104 -6.56 0.92 -9.84
CA THR A 104 -8.00 1.21 -9.81
C THR A 104 -8.71 0.30 -8.83
N VAL A 105 -9.53 0.88 -7.95
CA VAL A 105 -10.33 0.16 -6.95
C VAL A 105 -11.80 0.53 -7.08
N GLN A 106 -12.68 -0.36 -6.62
CA GLN A 106 -14.12 -0.12 -6.62
C GLN A 106 -14.62 0.04 -5.19
N TRP A 107 -15.38 1.10 -4.92
CA TRP A 107 -15.92 1.35 -3.59
C TRP A 107 -17.35 0.88 -3.46
N LEU A 108 -17.63 0.15 -2.38
CA LEU A 108 -18.98 -0.24 -2.02
C LEU A 108 -19.74 0.98 -1.52
N GLN A 109 -20.82 1.35 -2.21
CA GLN A 109 -21.75 2.37 -1.73
C GLN A 109 -22.91 1.69 -1.00
N ARG A 110 -22.95 1.80 0.33
CA ARG A 110 -24.14 1.41 1.11
C ARG A 110 -25.23 2.46 0.89
N ARG A 111 -26.41 2.00 0.48
CA ARG A 111 -27.62 2.84 0.33
C ARG A 111 -28.18 3.26 1.67
#